data_AF-A0A6A6H1A1-F1
#
_entry.id   AF-A0A6A6H1A1-F1
#
_cell.length_a   1.000
_cell.length_b   1.000
_cell.length_c   1.000
_cell.angle_alpha   90.00
_cell.angle_beta   90.00
_cell.angle_gamma   90.00
#
_symmetry.space_group_name_H-M   'P 1'
#
loop_
_entity.id
_entity.type
_entity.pdbx_description
1 polymer ?
#
loop_
_entity_poly.entity_id
_entity_poly.type
_entity_poly.pdbx_seq_one_letter_code
_entity_poly.pdbx_strand_id
1 'polypeptide(L)'
;MADLQSFMDGLYGGPLRSHWLSWFPIRDMLTGLTKDKVAFVDVAGGRGHEGQAVLQETNCEGRFVLQDLPEVINGIKDLDPKIERMGHDFMRTQPVKGAKVYFLSNILHDHPDPVCQIILRRLAEVMRPSYSKLLISNIIMKDDQPPLRQLDMDITMLVLSGGSQRTEEEWTKLVDPVGFRIIKFWLPPGDQNGIVEAELKEGTGLS
;
A
#
# COMPACT_ATOMS: atom_id res chain seq x y z
N MET A 1 -24.69 3.39 16.74
CA MET A 1 -24.29 3.66 15.34
C MET A 1 -22.98 2.92 15.14
N ALA A 2 -22.90 1.99 14.18
CA ALA A 2 -21.60 1.42 13.80
C ALA A 2 -20.79 2.57 13.16
N ASP A 3 -19.57 2.79 13.64
CA ASP A 3 -18.69 3.76 12.99
C ASP A 3 -18.24 3.22 11.62
N LEU A 4 -17.90 4.13 10.71
CA LEU A 4 -17.46 3.79 9.36
C LEU A 4 -16.28 2.79 9.39
N GLN A 5 -15.43 2.89 10.41
CA GLN A 5 -14.30 2.01 10.63
C GLN A 5 -14.73 0.56 10.90
N SER A 6 -15.68 0.33 11.79
CA SER A 6 -16.20 -1.02 12.12
C SER A 6 -16.88 -1.65 10.92
N PHE A 7 -17.53 -0.84 10.09
CA PHE A 7 -18.09 -1.27 8.82
C PHE A 7 -16.99 -1.66 7.82
N MET A 8 -15.93 -0.85 7.70
CA MET A 8 -14.77 -1.16 6.87
C MET A 8 -14.02 -2.42 7.35
N ASP A 9 -13.79 -2.57 8.66
CA ASP A 9 -13.15 -3.75 9.24
C ASP A 9 -13.97 -5.02 8.94
N GLY A 10 -15.31 -4.94 8.98
CA GLY A 10 -16.20 -6.03 8.58
C GLY A 10 -16.17 -6.32 7.08
N LEU A 11 -16.00 -5.29 6.24
CA LEU A 11 -15.83 -5.43 4.80
C LEU A 11 -14.47 -6.04 4.44
N TYR A 12 -13.41 -5.75 5.19
CA TYR A 12 -12.03 -6.14 4.85
C TYR A 12 -11.50 -7.36 5.62
N GLY A 13 -11.98 -7.66 6.82
CA GLY A 13 -11.35 -8.59 7.78
C GLY A 13 -12.18 -9.83 8.23
N GLY A 14 -13.13 -10.31 7.43
CA GLY A 14 -13.93 -11.49 7.78
C GLY A 14 -13.12 -12.81 7.88
N PRO A 15 -13.60 -13.83 8.63
CA PRO A 15 -12.87 -15.08 8.94
C PRO A 15 -12.56 -15.99 7.73
N LEU A 16 -13.08 -15.66 6.54
CA LEU A 16 -12.79 -16.35 5.28
C LEU A 16 -11.65 -15.69 4.48
N ARG A 17 -11.02 -14.64 5.04
CA ARG A 17 -10.01 -13.83 4.37
C ARG A 17 -8.63 -14.12 4.94
N SER A 18 -7.75 -14.64 4.09
CA SER A 18 -6.35 -14.86 4.43
C SER A 18 -5.58 -13.55 4.27
N HIS A 19 -4.89 -13.14 5.33
CA HIS A 19 -3.98 -11.99 5.29
C HIS A 19 -3.00 -12.10 4.12
N TRP A 20 -2.67 -11.00 3.45
CA TRP A 20 -1.86 -11.03 2.21
C TRP A 20 -0.48 -11.69 2.39
N LEU A 21 0.07 -11.59 3.60
CA LEU A 21 1.30 -12.28 4.03
C LEU A 21 1.27 -13.80 3.89
N SER A 22 0.09 -14.44 3.83
CA SER A 22 0.00 -15.89 3.71
C SER A 22 0.29 -16.40 2.29
N TRP A 23 0.30 -15.50 1.29
CA TRP A 23 0.48 -15.86 -0.12
C TRP A 23 1.44 -14.94 -0.87
N PHE A 24 1.65 -13.71 -0.40
CA PHE A 24 2.63 -12.79 -0.97
C PHE A 24 4.02 -13.01 -0.34
N PRO A 25 5.09 -13.18 -1.15
CA PRO A 25 6.42 -13.55 -0.66
C PRO A 25 7.22 -12.35 -0.11
N ILE A 26 6.70 -11.61 0.86
CA ILE A 26 7.38 -10.41 1.40
C ILE A 26 8.73 -10.76 2.06
N ARG A 27 8.84 -11.96 2.65
CA ARG A 27 10.06 -12.43 3.32
C ARG A 27 11.24 -12.44 2.36
N ASP A 28 11.04 -12.90 1.14
CA ASP A 28 12.08 -12.98 0.12
C ASP A 28 12.58 -11.58 -0.26
N MET A 29 11.69 -10.58 -0.27
CA MET A 29 12.05 -9.19 -0.59
C MET A 29 12.89 -8.52 0.50
N LEU A 30 12.70 -8.89 1.77
CA LEU A 30 13.34 -8.26 2.93
C LEU A 30 14.53 -9.07 3.50
N THR A 31 14.82 -10.22 2.91
CA THR A 31 15.89 -11.12 3.36
C THR A 31 17.26 -10.43 3.26
N GLY A 32 18.07 -10.57 4.31
CA GLY A 32 19.45 -10.05 4.35
C GLY A 32 19.58 -8.54 4.53
N LEU A 33 18.49 -7.81 4.74
CA LEU A 33 18.55 -6.39 5.07
C LEU A 33 19.03 -6.16 6.50
N THR A 34 19.95 -5.21 6.63
CA THR A 34 20.59 -4.79 7.88
C THR A 34 20.02 -3.46 8.37
N LYS A 35 20.31 -3.10 9.63
CA LYS A 35 19.78 -1.91 10.32
C LYS A 35 20.08 -0.57 9.66
N ASP A 36 21.06 -0.49 8.76
CA ASP A 36 21.38 0.73 7.99
C ASP A 36 20.45 0.94 6.79
N LYS A 37 19.63 -0.06 6.43
CA LYS A 37 18.65 0.01 5.35
C LYS A 37 17.24 0.17 5.90
N VAL A 38 16.43 0.95 5.20
CA VAL A 38 14.98 1.00 5.45
C VAL A 38 14.34 -0.15 4.67
N ALA A 39 13.78 -1.11 5.39
CA ALA A 39 13.15 -2.29 4.82
C ALA A 39 11.74 -1.98 4.32
N PHE A 40 10.94 -1.29 5.14
CA PHE A 40 9.53 -1.13 4.89
C PHE A 40 9.04 0.24 5.36
N VAL A 41 8.34 0.96 4.48
CA VAL A 41 7.62 2.19 4.80
C VAL A 41 6.14 1.95 4.59
N ASP A 42 5.38 1.96 5.68
CA ASP A 42 3.92 1.84 5.69
C ASP A 42 3.32 3.24 5.56
N VAL A 43 2.90 3.60 4.34
CA VAL A 43 2.49 4.98 3.98
C VAL A 43 0.99 5.14 4.22
N ALA A 44 0.61 6.08 5.09
CA ALA A 44 -0.75 6.22 5.63
C ALA A 44 -1.24 4.90 6.26
N GLY A 45 -0.37 4.25 7.04
CA GLY A 45 -0.62 2.92 7.62
C GLY A 45 -1.57 2.91 8.83
N GLY A 46 -2.18 4.05 9.18
CA GLY A 46 -3.06 4.20 10.32
C GLY A 46 -2.37 3.86 11.64
N ARG A 47 -2.76 2.74 12.23
CA ARG A 47 -2.16 2.23 13.49
C ARG A 47 -0.97 1.31 13.28
N GLY A 48 -0.56 1.05 12.04
CA GLY A 48 0.62 0.24 11.71
C GLY A 48 0.40 -1.27 11.79
N HIS A 49 -0.83 -1.74 11.60
CA HIS A 49 -1.14 -3.18 11.60
C HIS A 49 -0.31 -3.94 10.55
N GLU A 50 -0.16 -3.37 9.37
CA GLU A 50 0.56 -3.98 8.25
C GLU A 50 2.07 -4.01 8.50
N GLY A 51 2.66 -2.87 8.88
CA GLY A 51 4.05 -2.81 9.30
C GLY A 51 4.40 -3.78 10.44
N GLN A 52 3.53 -3.93 11.44
CA GLN A 52 3.69 -4.92 12.51
C GLN A 52 3.64 -6.36 12.00
N ALA A 53 2.65 -6.68 11.17
CA ALA A 53 2.49 -8.04 10.65
C ALA A 53 3.70 -8.44 9.78
N VAL A 54 4.19 -7.53 8.93
CA VAL A 54 5.41 -7.76 8.12
C VAL A 54 6.64 -7.94 9.02
N LEU A 55 6.80 -7.11 10.05
CA LEU A 55 7.92 -7.24 10.98
C LEU A 55 7.90 -8.59 11.71
N GLN A 56 6.73 -9.02 12.19
CA GLN A 56 6.56 -10.31 12.87
C GLN A 56 6.82 -11.50 11.94
N GLU A 57 6.28 -11.44 10.71
CA GLU A 57 6.44 -12.50 9.72
C GLU A 57 7.92 -12.62 9.31
N THR A 58 8.59 -11.51 9.02
CA THR A 58 9.95 -11.55 8.44
C THR A 58 11.06 -11.59 9.47
N ASN A 59 10.82 -11.08 10.69
CA ASN A 59 11.85 -10.79 11.70
C ASN A 59 13.08 -10.05 11.10
N CYS A 60 12.82 -9.16 10.14
CA CYS A 60 13.85 -8.42 9.41
C CYS A 60 14.61 -7.46 10.36
N GLU A 61 15.93 -7.35 10.20
CA GLU A 61 16.74 -6.42 10.97
C GLU A 61 16.75 -4.99 10.41
N GLY A 62 16.28 -4.81 9.18
CA GLY A 62 16.12 -3.50 8.56
C GLY A 62 15.12 -2.63 9.30
N ARG A 63 15.18 -1.32 9.03
CA ARG A 63 14.30 -0.34 9.69
C ARG A 63 12.89 -0.38 9.10
N PHE A 64 11.89 -0.30 9.98
CA PHE A 64 10.48 -0.16 9.63
C PHE A 64 10.03 1.23 10.01
N VAL A 65 9.28 1.89 9.12
CA VAL A 65 8.75 3.23 9.35
C VAL A 65 7.25 3.21 9.11
N LEU A 66 6.47 3.63 10.08
CA LEU A 66 5.04 3.92 9.95
C LEU A 66 4.85 5.41 9.72
N GLN A 67 4.20 5.76 8.62
CA GLN A 67 3.82 7.12 8.29
C GLN A 67 2.31 7.28 8.30
N ASP A 68 1.85 8.35 8.95
CA ASP A 68 0.49 8.83 8.88
C ASP A 68 0.45 10.29 9.33
N LEU A 69 -0.69 10.97 9.25
CA LEU A 69 -0.84 12.33 9.75
C LEU A 69 -0.39 12.42 11.22
N PRO A 70 0.23 13.55 11.62
CA PRO A 70 0.76 13.71 12.98
C PRO A 70 -0.24 13.37 14.09
N GLU A 71 -1.51 13.76 13.92
CA GLU A 71 -2.60 13.46 14.83
C GLU A 71 -2.89 11.96 14.97
N VAL A 72 -2.81 11.20 13.88
CA VAL A 72 -2.99 9.74 13.88
C VAL A 72 -1.83 9.10 14.64
N ILE A 73 -0.59 9.46 14.27
CA ILE A 73 0.62 8.95 14.90
C ILE A 73 0.65 9.21 16.42
N ASN A 74 0.26 10.43 16.83
CA ASN A 74 0.18 10.81 18.24
C ASN A 74 -0.88 10.02 19.02
N GLY A 75 -1.91 9.50 18.33
CA GLY A 75 -2.97 8.68 18.92
C GLY A 75 -2.58 7.21 19.14
N ILE A 76 -1.46 6.74 18.58
CA ILE A 76 -1.04 5.34 18.67
C ILE A 76 -0.49 5.05 20.07
N LYS A 77 -1.14 4.13 20.79
CA LYS A 77 -0.68 3.67 22.10
C LYS A 77 0.32 2.54 21.95
N ASP A 78 -0.13 1.47 21.30
CA ASP A 78 0.63 0.23 21.15
C ASP A 78 1.16 0.12 19.71
N LEU A 79 2.48 0.13 19.57
CA LEU A 79 3.21 -0.17 18.33
C LEU A 79 4.53 -0.81 18.73
N ASP A 80 4.99 -1.81 17.99
CA ASP A 80 6.30 -2.42 18.24
C ASP A 80 7.39 -1.33 18.22
N PRO A 81 8.27 -1.25 19.24
CA PRO A 81 9.29 -0.21 19.32
C PRO A 81 10.35 -0.27 18.20
N LYS A 82 10.42 -1.37 17.44
CA LYS A 82 11.25 -1.47 16.23
C LYS A 82 10.66 -0.69 15.04
N ILE A 83 9.41 -0.26 15.12
CA ILE A 83 8.74 0.53 14.08
C ILE A 83 8.85 2.01 14.45
N GLU A 84 9.56 2.76 13.62
CA GLU A 84 9.70 4.21 13.75
C GLU A 84 8.37 4.90 13.40
N ARG A 85 7.86 5.70 14.34
CA ARG A 85 6.66 6.51 14.13
C ARG A 85 7.03 7.83 13.46
N MET A 86 6.41 8.16 12.34
CA MET A 86 6.71 9.37 11.59
C MET A 86 5.43 10.09 11.14
N GLY A 87 5.14 11.25 11.75
CA GLY A 87 4.08 12.14 11.28
C GLY A 87 4.40 12.67 9.88
N HIS A 88 3.61 12.29 8.88
CA HIS A 88 3.81 12.65 7.49
C HIS A 88 2.50 12.72 6.70
N ASP A 89 2.39 13.77 5.89
CA ASP A 89 1.35 13.96 4.88
C ASP A 89 1.91 13.50 3.53
N PHE A 90 1.35 12.43 2.95
CA PHE A 90 1.83 11.81 1.72
C PHE A 90 1.75 12.73 0.49
N MET A 91 1.06 13.87 0.57
CA MET A 91 0.99 14.84 -0.52
C MET A 91 2.27 15.70 -0.58
N ARG A 92 3.03 15.71 0.51
CA ARG A 92 4.32 16.41 0.63
C ARG A 92 5.46 15.52 0.16
N THR A 93 6.64 16.12 0.02
CA THR A 93 7.86 15.40 -0.31
C THR A 93 8.12 14.28 0.69
N GLN A 94 8.28 13.06 0.19
CA GLN A 94 8.52 11.87 1.01
C GLN A 94 9.89 12.00 1.71
N PRO A 95 9.96 11.97 3.05
CA PRO A 95 11.22 12.15 3.79
C PRO A 95 12.12 10.91 3.79
N VAL A 96 11.54 9.71 3.70
CA VAL A 96 12.30 8.46 3.73
C VAL A 96 12.77 8.11 2.32
N LYS A 97 14.08 7.96 2.14
CA LYS A 97 14.70 7.70 0.83
C LYS A 97 15.23 6.29 0.71
N GLY A 98 15.09 5.72 -0.48
CA GLY A 98 15.70 4.45 -0.86
C GLY A 98 15.26 3.24 -0.04
N ALA A 99 14.05 3.23 0.51
CA ALA A 99 13.53 2.05 1.20
C ALA A 99 13.37 0.85 0.24
N LYS A 100 13.47 -0.38 0.77
CA LYS A 100 13.26 -1.60 -0.03
C LYS A 100 11.81 -1.71 -0.49
N VAL A 101 10.85 -1.42 0.39
CA VAL A 101 9.41 -1.42 0.11
C VAL A 101 8.77 -0.13 0.58
N TYR A 102 7.97 0.49 -0.29
CA TYR A 102 6.93 1.45 0.09
C TYR A 102 5.58 0.77 -0.11
N PHE A 103 4.76 0.75 0.94
CA PHE A 103 3.49 0.05 0.96
C PHE A 103 2.33 1.04 1.12
N LEU A 104 1.31 0.89 0.27
CA LEU A 104 0.06 1.63 0.34
C LEU A 104 -1.07 0.60 0.47
N SER A 105 -1.76 0.57 1.61
CA SER A 105 -2.90 -0.32 1.82
C SER A 105 -4.18 0.48 1.80
N ASN A 106 -5.08 0.20 0.85
CA ASN A 106 -6.38 0.85 0.75
C ASN A 106 -6.33 2.39 0.63
N ILE A 107 -5.22 2.97 0.18
CA ILE A 107 -5.08 4.43 0.06
C ILE A 107 -5.59 4.95 -1.28
N LEU A 108 -5.13 4.34 -2.37
CA LEU A 108 -5.38 4.88 -3.72
C LEU A 108 -6.82 4.66 -4.21
N HIS A 109 -7.63 3.87 -3.50
CA HIS A 109 -9.05 3.74 -3.85
C HIS A 109 -9.86 4.94 -3.37
N ASP A 110 -9.43 5.68 -2.35
CA ASP A 110 -10.16 6.83 -1.79
C ASP A 110 -9.99 8.11 -2.61
N HIS A 111 -9.22 8.03 -3.70
CA HIS A 111 -8.72 9.19 -4.40
C HIS A 111 -8.88 9.06 -5.92
N PRO A 112 -9.21 10.18 -6.60
CA PRO A 112 -9.22 10.22 -8.05
C PRO A 112 -7.79 10.18 -8.60
N ASP A 113 -7.63 9.74 -9.84
CA ASP A 113 -6.33 9.53 -10.48
C ASP A 113 -5.34 10.71 -10.36
N PRO A 114 -5.74 11.99 -10.52
CA PRO A 114 -4.80 13.11 -10.36
C PRO A 114 -4.17 13.17 -8.97
N VAL A 115 -4.91 12.83 -7.92
CA VAL A 115 -4.41 12.79 -6.53
C VAL A 115 -3.51 11.58 -6.34
N CYS A 116 -3.94 10.39 -6.79
CA CYS A 116 -3.13 9.19 -6.77
C CYS A 116 -1.77 9.40 -7.45
N GLN A 117 -1.76 10.06 -8.61
CA GLN A 117 -0.52 10.39 -9.32
C GLN A 117 0.39 11.35 -8.55
N ILE A 118 -0.15 12.27 -7.75
CA ILE A 118 0.68 13.12 -6.86
C ILE A 118 1.38 12.24 -5.83
N ILE A 119 0.63 11.38 -5.13
CA ILE A 119 1.17 10.46 -4.12
C ILE A 119 2.25 9.58 -4.73
N LEU A 120 1.95 8.94 -5.87
CA LEU A 120 2.88 8.08 -6.58
C LEU A 120 4.15 8.83 -7.02
N ARG A 121 4.04 10.07 -7.51
CA ARG A 121 5.22 10.90 -7.83
C ARG A 121 6.10 11.16 -6.61
N ARG A 122 5.51 11.43 -5.44
CA ARG A 122 6.29 11.63 -4.19
C ARG A 122 7.08 10.40 -3.80
N LEU A 123 6.53 9.21 -4.03
CA LEU A 123 7.25 7.95 -3.82
C LEU A 123 8.32 7.73 -4.90
N ALA A 124 8.02 8.02 -6.15
CA ALA A 124 8.96 7.89 -7.27
C ALA A 124 10.23 8.74 -7.05
N GLU A 125 10.08 9.96 -6.56
CA GLU A 125 11.18 10.90 -6.25
C GLU A 125 12.23 10.35 -5.27
N VAL A 126 11.85 9.36 -4.44
CA VAL A 126 12.70 8.84 -3.36
C VAL A 126 13.07 7.37 -3.51
N MET A 127 12.44 6.67 -4.45
CA MET A 127 12.69 5.25 -4.70
C MET A 127 14.00 5.06 -5.48
N ARG A 128 14.70 3.96 -5.18
CA ARG A 128 15.92 3.58 -5.92
C ARG A 128 15.54 2.61 -7.05
N PRO A 129 15.79 2.94 -8.32
CA PRO A 129 15.58 2.02 -9.45
C PRO A 129 16.27 0.67 -9.22
N SER A 130 15.64 -0.40 -9.70
CA SER A 130 16.11 -1.79 -9.59
C SER A 130 16.31 -2.32 -8.16
N TYR A 131 15.96 -1.54 -7.12
CA TYR A 131 16.02 -1.95 -5.72
C TYR A 131 14.69 -1.81 -4.99
N SER A 132 14.10 -0.62 -5.01
CA SER A 132 12.87 -0.29 -4.31
C SER A 132 11.67 -0.88 -5.04
N LYS A 133 10.72 -1.42 -4.27
CA LYS A 133 9.42 -1.89 -4.74
C LYS A 133 8.32 -1.01 -4.17
N LEU A 134 7.33 -0.72 -5.01
CA LEU A 134 6.07 -0.14 -4.61
C LEU A 134 5.05 -1.27 -4.56
N LEU A 135 4.41 -1.45 -3.41
CA LEU A 135 3.37 -2.45 -3.22
C LEU A 135 2.07 -1.73 -2.88
N ILE A 136 1.04 -1.92 -3.70
CA ILE A 136 -0.29 -1.33 -3.49
C ILE A 136 -1.27 -2.47 -3.19
N SER A 137 -1.85 -2.47 -2.00
CA SER A 137 -2.87 -3.43 -1.58
C SER A 137 -4.26 -2.83 -1.79
N ASN A 138 -4.94 -3.28 -2.83
CA ASN A 138 -6.26 -2.81 -3.24
C ASN A 138 -7.03 -3.93 -3.97
N ILE A 139 -8.35 -3.76 -4.13
CA ILE A 139 -9.11 -4.65 -5.02
C ILE A 139 -8.64 -4.39 -6.45
N ILE A 140 -8.35 -5.47 -7.17
CA ILE A 140 -8.05 -5.45 -8.60
C ILE A 140 -9.24 -6.06 -9.30
N MET A 141 -9.94 -5.26 -10.10
CA MET A 141 -11.13 -5.70 -10.81
C MET A 141 -10.74 -6.65 -11.95
N LYS A 142 -11.51 -7.72 -12.12
CA LYS A 142 -11.40 -8.61 -13.28
C LYS A 142 -12.31 -8.08 -14.38
N ASP A 143 -11.83 -8.08 -15.62
CA ASP A 143 -12.60 -7.60 -16.79
C ASP A 143 -13.84 -8.47 -17.05
N ASP A 144 -13.85 -9.72 -16.56
CA ASP A 144 -14.77 -10.77 -16.98
C ASP A 144 -16.09 -10.83 -16.20
N GLN A 145 -16.11 -10.48 -14.90
CA GLN A 145 -17.32 -10.49 -14.05
C GLN A 145 -17.06 -9.71 -12.76
N PRO A 146 -17.85 -8.68 -12.41
CA PRO A 146 -17.92 -8.24 -11.03
C PRO A 146 -18.79 -9.26 -10.27
N PRO A 147 -18.26 -10.07 -9.34
CA PRO A 147 -19.13 -10.73 -8.39
C PRO A 147 -19.99 -9.64 -7.74
N LEU A 148 -21.29 -9.89 -7.55
CA LEU A 148 -22.28 -8.90 -7.08
C LEU A 148 -21.82 -8.03 -5.89
N ARG A 149 -20.88 -8.53 -5.09
CA ARG A 149 -20.27 -7.85 -3.95
C ARG A 149 -19.22 -6.78 -4.31
N GLN A 150 -18.49 -6.92 -5.42
CA GLN A 150 -17.61 -5.86 -5.95
C GLN A 150 -18.45 -4.66 -6.40
N LEU A 151 -19.60 -4.90 -7.02
CA LEU A 151 -20.59 -3.86 -7.34
C LEU A 151 -21.12 -3.13 -6.10
N ASP A 152 -21.42 -3.85 -5.01
CA ASP A 152 -21.86 -3.23 -3.76
C ASP A 152 -20.76 -2.37 -3.10
N MET A 153 -19.50 -2.83 -3.13
CA MET A 153 -18.35 -2.06 -2.66
C MET A 153 -18.04 -0.87 -3.56
N ASP A 154 -18.15 -1.02 -4.89
CA ASP A 154 -17.97 0.04 -5.87
C ASP A 154 -19.02 1.13 -5.70
N ILE A 155 -20.29 0.78 -5.53
CA ILE A 155 -21.36 1.75 -5.26
C ILE A 155 -21.11 2.43 -3.91
N THR A 156 -20.72 1.68 -2.88
CA THR A 156 -20.45 2.24 -1.55
C THR A 156 -19.25 3.21 -1.57
N MET A 157 -18.17 2.87 -2.25
CA MET A 157 -16.95 3.70 -2.34
C MET A 157 -17.10 4.87 -3.32
N LEU A 158 -17.82 4.68 -4.43
CA LEU A 158 -18.17 5.75 -5.36
C LEU A 158 -19.03 6.81 -4.66
N VAL A 159 -19.98 6.38 -3.82
CA VAL A 159 -20.89 7.27 -3.09
C VAL A 159 -20.21 7.96 -1.89
N LEU A 160 -19.27 7.31 -1.20
CA LEU A 160 -18.66 7.85 0.01
C LEU A 160 -17.36 8.65 -0.23
N SER A 161 -16.53 8.24 -1.20
CA SER A 161 -15.17 8.79 -1.37
C SER A 161 -14.90 9.40 -2.74
N GLY A 162 -15.82 9.23 -3.72
CA GLY A 162 -15.51 9.50 -5.14
C GLY A 162 -14.42 8.57 -5.70
N GLY A 163 -14.21 7.45 -5.00
CA GLY A 163 -13.17 6.47 -5.24
C GLY A 163 -13.56 5.43 -6.29
N SER A 164 -12.55 4.90 -6.99
CA SER A 164 -12.74 3.86 -8.01
C SER A 164 -11.88 2.65 -7.67
N GLN A 165 -12.49 1.47 -7.66
CA GLN A 165 -11.72 0.25 -7.89
C GLN A 165 -11.21 0.28 -9.33
N ARG A 166 -10.09 -0.40 -9.58
CA ARG A 166 -9.38 -0.31 -10.86
C ARG A 166 -9.09 -1.70 -11.42
N THR A 167 -9.26 -1.87 -12.72
CA THR A 167 -8.79 -3.04 -13.47
C THR A 167 -7.27 -3.02 -13.60
N GLU A 168 -6.67 -4.12 -14.09
CA GLU A 168 -5.24 -4.16 -14.38
C GLU A 168 -4.82 -3.09 -15.41
N GLU A 169 -5.67 -2.82 -16.41
CA GLU A 169 -5.43 -1.78 -17.42
C GLU A 169 -5.43 -0.38 -16.78
N GLU A 170 -6.39 -0.11 -15.89
CA GLU A 170 -6.50 1.18 -15.20
C GLU A 170 -5.36 1.39 -14.20
N TRP A 171 -4.94 0.37 -13.47
CA TRP A 171 -3.73 0.43 -12.64
C TRP A 171 -2.50 0.75 -13.48
N THR A 172 -2.36 0.13 -14.64
CA THR A 172 -1.24 0.40 -15.56
C THR A 172 -1.26 1.86 -16.02
N LYS A 173 -2.41 2.36 -16.46
CA LYS A 173 -2.59 3.77 -16.88
C LYS A 173 -2.33 4.76 -15.75
N LEU A 174 -2.62 4.40 -14.50
CA LEU A 174 -2.40 5.24 -13.34
C LEU A 174 -0.90 5.42 -13.03
N VAL A 175 -0.13 4.33 -13.04
CA VAL A 175 1.26 4.34 -12.56
C VAL A 175 2.29 4.64 -13.66
N ASP A 176 1.97 4.34 -14.92
CA ASP A 176 2.89 4.50 -16.06
C ASP A 176 3.40 5.95 -16.26
N PRO A 177 2.53 7.00 -16.22
CA PRO A 177 2.93 8.38 -16.46
C PRO A 177 3.80 8.97 -15.35
N VAL A 178 3.84 8.33 -14.18
CA VAL A 178 4.57 8.78 -12.99
C VAL A 178 5.85 7.97 -12.75
N GLY A 179 6.30 7.23 -13.77
CA GLY A 179 7.62 6.60 -13.82
C GLY A 179 7.66 5.16 -13.32
N PHE A 180 6.53 4.57 -12.97
CA PHE A 180 6.47 3.16 -12.57
C PHE A 180 6.16 2.24 -13.74
N ARG A 181 6.63 0.99 -13.62
CA ARG A 181 6.14 -0.15 -14.38
C ARG A 181 5.60 -1.19 -13.41
N ILE A 182 4.50 -1.84 -13.78
CA ILE A 182 3.96 -2.97 -13.03
C ILE A 182 4.77 -4.21 -13.37
N ILE A 183 5.23 -4.90 -12.33
CA ILE A 183 5.96 -6.16 -12.43
C ILE A 183 4.98 -7.32 -12.43
N LYS A 184 3.99 -7.27 -11.54
CA LYS A 184 3.01 -8.33 -11.39
C LYS A 184 1.78 -7.87 -10.63
N PHE A 185 0.62 -8.36 -11.06
CA PHE A 185 -0.59 -8.37 -10.24
C PHE A 185 -0.66 -9.70 -9.48
N TRP A 186 -0.71 -9.61 -8.16
CA TRP A 186 -0.85 -10.77 -7.28
C TRP A 186 -2.30 -10.84 -6.80
N LEU A 187 -3.05 -11.79 -7.37
CA LEU A 187 -4.47 -11.99 -7.06
C LEU A 187 -4.63 -13.15 -6.05
N PRO A 188 -5.23 -12.92 -4.87
CA PRO A 188 -5.48 -13.99 -3.93
C PRO A 188 -6.63 -14.90 -4.38
N PRO A 189 -6.79 -16.06 -3.74
CA PRO A 189 -8.05 -16.80 -3.78
C PRO A 189 -9.20 -15.96 -3.19
N GLY A 190 -10.30 -15.83 -3.95
CA GLY A 190 -11.51 -15.11 -3.54
C GLY A 190 -11.50 -13.61 -3.85
N ASP A 191 -12.38 -12.85 -3.17
CA ASP A 191 -12.68 -11.45 -3.47
C ASP A 191 -11.97 -10.47 -2.50
N GLN A 192 -10.70 -10.73 -2.23
CA GLN A 192 -9.88 -9.92 -1.30
C GLN A 192 -9.01 -8.92 -2.07
N ASN A 193 -8.36 -8.00 -1.34
CA ASN A 193 -7.34 -7.13 -1.94
C ASN A 193 -6.22 -7.97 -2.55
N GLY A 194 -5.84 -7.65 -3.79
CA GLY A 194 -4.61 -8.11 -4.39
C GLY A 194 -3.46 -7.14 -4.13
N ILE A 195 -2.25 -7.55 -4.51
CA ILE A 195 -1.07 -6.67 -4.50
C ILE A 195 -0.71 -6.30 -5.94
N VAL A 196 -0.70 -5.00 -6.25
CA VAL A 196 -0.01 -4.46 -7.42
C VAL A 196 1.45 -4.28 -7.04
N GLU A 197 2.34 -5.09 -7.60
CA GLU A 197 3.79 -4.93 -7.45
C GLU A 197 4.33 -4.08 -8.59
N ALA A 198 4.93 -2.94 -8.26
CA ALA A 198 5.53 -2.03 -9.22
C ALA A 198 6.95 -1.62 -8.82
N GLU A 199 7.69 -1.10 -9.79
CA GLU A 199 9.02 -0.52 -9.58
C GLU A 199 9.25 0.64 -10.56
N LEU A 200 10.27 1.46 -10.31
CA LEU A 200 10.64 2.52 -11.23
C LEU A 200 11.17 1.95 -12.55
N LYS A 201 10.78 2.57 -13.66
CA LYS A 201 11.37 2.33 -14.98
C LYS A 201 12.85 2.71 -14.94
N GLU A 202 13.69 1.91 -15.58
CA GLU A 202 15.11 2.27 -15.74
C GLU A 202 15.23 3.51 -16.64
N GLY A 203 16.09 4.46 -16.27
CA GLY A 203 16.36 5.65 -17.09
C GLY A 203 15.36 6.81 -16.95
N THR A 204 14.30 6.69 -16.14
CA THR A 204 13.48 7.85 -15.75
C THR A 204 14.17 8.59 -14.61
N GLY A 205 15.25 9.30 -14.93
CA GLY A 205 15.66 10.42 -14.10
C GLY A 205 14.55 11.46 -14.18
N LEU A 206 13.70 11.53 -13.16
CA LEU A 206 12.98 12.78 -12.88
C LEU A 206 14.07 13.75 -12.37
N SER A 207 14.79 14.33 -13.33
CA SER A 207 15.71 15.45 -13.13
C SER A 207 14.94 16.70 -12.75
#